data_AF-A0A1H4K2C1-F1
#
_entry.id   AF-A0A1H4K2C1-F1
#
_cell.length_a   1.000
_cell.length_b   1.000
_cell.length_c   1.000
_cell.angle_alpha   90.00
_cell.angle_beta   90.00
_cell.angle_gamma   90.00
#
_symmetry.space_group_name_H-M   'P 1'
#
loop_
_entity.id
_entity.type
_entity.pdbx_description
1 polymer ?
#
loop_
_entity_poly.entity_id
_entity_poly.type
_entity_poly.pdbx_seq_one_letter_code
_entity_poly.pdbx_strand_id
1 'polypeptide(L)'
;MSSDETPNVPSPRNSREAVREKAQKVHAQQSRARLMRRIILGVVAVVAVGAIGTAITLAVTAQVSKPQLTPGGMDHDGILVSDISAAAVSDEAIATPSPDETEAGGESTPTPEPTTSSTVDIHIYVDYLSPDAGEFERANARQLVNWISEGAATVTYHPVALLTASSNGTKYSLRSAAAAACVATHSPEQFYAFNHDLLDDQPEVNTDGFSDEQLADIAGAVGSDNVKSVRSCIEDQDYVTWAKDATSRALEGPLVGSDDLVLTAAPMIVVNGEAYVGALDDPSEFSQFVLTVASDAYYATESPTPTPAPSPSTTP
;
A
#
# COMPACT_ATOMS: atom_id res chain seq x y z
N MET A 1 11.52 113.69 8.37
CA MET A 1 12.71 112.90 8.72
C MET A 1 12.33 112.16 9.99
N SER A 2 11.65 111.02 9.92
CA SER A 2 12.10 109.66 9.57
C SER A 2 13.16 109.11 10.51
N SER A 3 12.79 107.98 11.16
CA SER A 3 13.67 106.93 11.73
C SER A 3 14.26 107.26 13.11
N ASP A 4 14.32 106.38 14.11
CA ASP A 4 13.84 105.01 14.34
C ASP A 4 14.13 104.77 15.84
N GLU A 5 13.17 104.31 16.64
CA GLU A 5 13.42 103.89 18.03
C GLU A 5 13.23 102.37 18.07
N THR A 6 14.34 101.63 18.01
CA THR A 6 14.33 100.17 18.12
C THR A 6 14.72 99.78 19.55
N PRO A 7 13.86 99.08 20.32
CA PRO A 7 14.26 98.50 21.59
C PRO A 7 15.06 97.23 21.34
N ASN A 8 16.24 97.14 21.96
CA ASN A 8 17.10 95.97 21.96
C ASN A 8 16.43 94.82 22.74
N VAL A 9 15.79 93.87 22.04
CA VAL A 9 15.27 92.63 22.61
C VAL A 9 16.33 91.52 22.46
N PRO A 10 16.73 90.81 23.53
CA PRO A 10 17.71 89.73 23.43
C PRO A 10 17.18 88.55 22.61
N SER A 11 17.97 88.02 21.68
CA SER A 11 17.60 86.88 20.82
C SER A 11 17.47 85.55 21.59
N PRO A 12 16.56 84.63 21.20
CA PRO A 12 16.38 83.34 21.87
C PRO A 12 17.46 82.34 21.44
N ARG A 13 18.66 82.44 22.01
CA ARG A 13 19.74 81.44 21.80
C ARG A 13 19.51 80.13 22.55
N ASN A 14 18.75 80.14 23.65
CA ASN A 14 18.58 78.99 24.55
C ASN A 14 17.66 77.87 24.02
N SER A 15 16.77 78.15 23.06
CA SER A 15 15.80 77.15 22.56
C SER A 15 16.41 76.17 21.55
N ARG A 16 17.42 76.60 20.78
CA ARG A 16 18.07 75.75 19.75
C ARG A 16 19.00 74.70 20.37
N GLU A 17 19.63 75.01 21.49
CA GLU A 17 20.51 74.09 22.21
C GLU A 17 19.71 73.01 22.94
N ALA A 18 18.61 73.38 23.60
CA ALA A 18 17.70 72.44 24.25
C ALA A 18 17.05 71.44 23.26
N VAL A 19 16.78 71.88 22.03
CA VAL A 19 16.27 70.99 20.96
C VAL A 19 17.33 70.01 20.47
N ARG A 20 18.59 70.46 20.32
CA ARG A 20 19.71 69.57 19.93
C ARG A 20 20.02 68.54 21.00
N GLU A 21 19.96 68.91 22.28
CA GLU A 21 20.18 67.99 23.39
C GLU A 21 19.07 66.93 23.48
N LYS A 22 17.80 67.33 23.33
CA LYS A 22 16.68 66.38 23.25
C LYS A 22 16.79 65.46 22.03
N ALA A 23 17.16 65.99 20.86
CA ALA A 23 17.36 65.19 19.66
C ALA A 23 18.47 64.14 19.87
N GLN A 24 19.60 64.52 20.48
CA GLN A 24 20.68 63.58 20.79
C GLN A 24 20.26 62.49 21.79
N LYS A 25 19.49 62.85 22.83
CA LYS A 25 18.94 61.88 23.80
C LYS A 25 17.96 60.90 23.15
N VAL A 26 17.08 61.37 22.27
CA VAL A 26 16.13 60.52 21.54
C VAL A 26 16.86 59.59 20.57
N HIS A 27 17.86 60.08 19.83
CA HIS A 27 18.67 59.25 18.94
C HIS A 27 19.45 58.16 19.71
N ALA A 28 19.99 58.48 20.89
CA ALA A 28 20.66 57.51 21.75
C ALA A 28 19.70 56.45 22.34
N GLN A 29 18.47 56.83 22.68
CA GLN A 29 17.44 55.89 23.15
C GLN A 29 16.94 54.99 22.01
N GLN A 30 16.71 55.56 20.82
CA GLN A 30 16.25 54.81 19.65
C GLN A 30 17.30 53.82 19.12
N SER A 31 18.60 54.17 19.15
CA SER A 31 19.66 53.26 18.72
C SER A 31 19.79 52.04 19.64
N ARG A 32 19.72 52.25 20.97
CA ARG A 32 19.71 51.17 21.97
C ARG A 32 18.48 50.26 21.82
N ALA A 33 17.30 50.84 21.60
CA ALA A 33 16.07 50.08 21.37
C ALA A 33 16.12 49.24 20.08
N ARG A 34 16.68 49.80 18.99
CA ARG A 34 16.86 49.08 17.71
C ARG A 34 17.86 47.92 17.85
N LEU A 35 18.95 48.13 18.58
CA LEU A 35 19.94 47.09 18.86
C LEU A 35 19.31 45.96 19.69
N MET A 36 18.63 46.30 20.80
CA MET A 36 17.93 45.33 21.66
C MET A 36 16.87 44.54 20.86
N ARG A 37 16.08 45.20 20.01
CA ARG A 37 15.09 44.52 19.16
C ARG A 37 15.73 43.54 18.17
N ARG A 38 16.87 43.90 17.57
CA ARG A 38 17.61 42.99 16.67
C ARG A 38 18.19 41.79 17.42
N ILE A 39 18.70 41.99 18.63
CA ILE A 39 19.19 40.90 19.49
C ILE A 39 18.05 39.96 19.86
N ILE A 40 16.91 40.50 20.32
CA ILE A 40 15.73 39.69 20.69
C ILE A 40 15.23 38.88 19.49
N LEU A 41 15.10 39.49 18.31
CA LEU A 41 14.67 38.76 17.10
C LEU A 41 15.69 37.68 16.69
N GLY A 42 17.00 37.96 16.82
CA GLY A 42 18.04 36.97 16.57
C GLY A 42 17.97 35.79 17.53
N VAL A 43 17.78 36.03 18.83
CA VAL A 43 17.62 34.98 19.86
C VAL A 43 16.36 34.16 19.61
N VAL A 44 15.23 34.80 19.29
CA VAL A 44 13.98 34.10 18.97
C VAL A 44 14.14 33.21 17.73
N ALA A 45 14.81 33.71 16.68
CA ALA A 45 15.08 32.93 15.48
C ALA A 45 15.98 31.71 15.77
N VAL A 46 17.04 31.87 16.58
CA VAL A 46 17.92 30.76 16.97
C VAL A 46 17.18 29.73 17.83
N VAL A 47 16.35 30.16 18.78
CA VAL A 47 15.53 29.27 19.60
C VAL A 47 14.51 28.51 18.74
N ALA A 48 13.85 29.19 17.80
CA ALA A 48 12.89 28.55 16.90
C ALA A 48 13.57 27.50 16.00
N VAL A 49 14.72 27.82 15.39
CA VAL A 49 15.47 26.88 14.56
C VAL A 49 16.02 25.72 15.40
N GLY A 50 16.50 25.98 16.62
CA GLY A 50 16.93 24.95 17.56
C GLY A 50 15.79 24.02 18.00
N ALA A 51 14.60 24.57 18.27
CA ALA A 51 13.41 23.80 18.61
C ALA A 51 12.94 22.91 17.44
N ILE A 52 12.97 23.42 16.21
CA ILE A 52 12.66 22.64 15.01
C ILE A 52 13.71 21.53 14.81
N GLY A 53 15.00 21.85 14.93
CA GLY A 53 16.08 20.86 14.78
C GLY A 53 16.05 19.76 15.84
N THR A 54 15.68 20.10 17.07
CA THR A 54 15.50 19.12 18.16
C THR A 54 14.24 18.28 17.96
N ALA A 55 13.13 18.87 17.51
CA ALA A 55 11.92 18.11 17.17
C ALA A 55 12.17 17.11 16.02
N ILE A 56 12.90 17.51 14.98
CA ILE A 56 13.25 16.62 13.86
C ILE A 56 14.18 15.50 14.32
N THR A 57 15.22 15.80 15.11
CA THR A 57 16.15 14.76 15.61
C THR A 57 15.47 13.81 16.59
N LEU A 58 14.54 14.28 17.43
CA LEU A 58 13.72 13.43 18.30
C LEU A 58 12.76 12.55 17.50
N ALA A 59 12.10 13.08 16.46
CA ALA A 59 11.23 12.28 15.61
C ALA A 59 11.99 11.18 14.85
N VAL A 60 13.18 11.49 14.33
CA VAL A 60 14.03 10.51 13.63
C VAL A 60 14.59 9.46 14.59
N THR A 61 15.06 9.85 15.77
CA THR A 61 15.59 8.89 16.76
C THR A 61 14.51 8.00 17.38
N ALA A 62 13.28 8.51 17.53
CA ALA A 62 12.13 7.70 17.95
C ALA A 62 11.76 6.62 16.92
N GLN A 63 11.89 6.90 15.62
CA GLN A 63 11.68 5.88 14.58
C GLN A 63 12.82 4.83 14.52
N VAL A 64 14.07 5.23 14.75
CA VAL A 64 15.23 4.30 14.72
C VAL A 64 15.25 3.35 15.92
N SER A 65 14.47 3.62 16.98
CA SER A 65 14.50 2.85 18.24
C SER A 65 13.36 1.84 18.40
N LYS A 66 12.37 1.80 17.49
CA LYS A 66 11.32 0.76 17.52
C LYS A 66 11.88 -0.54 16.94
N PRO A 67 11.69 -1.71 17.60
CA PRO A 67 12.02 -3.00 17.00
C PRO A 67 11.27 -3.16 15.67
N GLN A 68 11.96 -3.63 14.63
CA GLN A 68 11.31 -4.02 13.38
C GLN A 68 10.37 -5.19 13.69
N LEU A 69 9.06 -4.99 13.47
CA LEU A 69 8.08 -6.05 13.60
C LEU A 69 7.98 -6.81 12.28
N THR A 70 7.95 -8.14 12.38
CA THR A 70 7.62 -9.03 11.26
C THR A 70 6.19 -9.53 11.46
N PRO A 71 5.31 -9.42 10.46
CA PRO A 71 3.95 -9.94 10.56
C PRO A 71 3.93 -11.44 10.85
N GLY A 72 2.94 -11.88 11.63
CA GLY A 72 2.71 -13.30 11.87
C GLY A 72 1.87 -13.92 10.73
N GLY A 73 2.04 -15.21 10.48
CA GLY A 73 1.18 -15.94 9.54
C GLY A 73 1.44 -15.67 8.06
N MET A 74 2.55 -15.02 7.72
CA MET A 74 2.98 -14.79 6.33
C MET A 74 4.17 -15.66 5.96
N ASP A 75 4.16 -16.14 4.73
CA ASP A 75 5.29 -16.84 4.12
C ASP A 75 5.77 -16.04 2.91
N HIS A 76 7.07 -15.78 2.83
CA HIS A 76 7.68 -14.97 1.76
C HIS A 76 6.96 -13.63 1.49
N ASP A 77 6.55 -12.92 2.55
CA ASP A 77 5.77 -11.66 2.50
C ASP A 77 4.36 -11.78 1.90
N GLY A 78 3.91 -13.02 1.65
CA GLY A 78 2.59 -13.34 1.16
C GLY A 78 1.61 -13.65 2.27
N ILE A 79 0.38 -13.21 2.07
CA ILE A 79 -0.78 -13.50 2.90
C ILE A 79 -1.62 -14.53 2.15
N LEU A 80 -1.55 -15.78 2.61
CA LEU A 80 -2.35 -16.86 2.07
C LEU A 80 -3.82 -16.70 2.48
N VAL A 81 -4.72 -16.74 1.51
CA VAL A 81 -6.17 -16.77 1.78
C VAL A 81 -6.58 -18.21 2.04
N SER A 82 -6.61 -18.61 3.31
CA SER A 82 -6.90 -19.98 3.74
C SER A 82 -8.38 -20.25 4.02
N ASP A 83 -9.15 -19.21 4.34
CA ASP A 83 -10.58 -19.28 4.64
C ASP A 83 -11.26 -17.99 4.16
N ILE A 84 -12.40 -18.12 3.47
CA ILE A 84 -13.19 -16.98 3.01
C ILE A 84 -14.44 -16.93 3.87
N SER A 85 -14.56 -15.89 4.70
CA SER A 85 -15.79 -15.68 5.47
C SER A 85 -16.94 -15.35 4.52
N ALA A 86 -18.15 -15.82 4.82
CA ALA A 86 -19.33 -15.71 3.94
C ALA A 86 -19.80 -14.28 3.62
N ALA A 87 -19.12 -13.25 4.16
CA ALA A 87 -19.39 -11.83 3.93
C ALA A 87 -18.46 -11.19 2.89
N ALA A 88 -17.51 -11.95 2.33
CA ALA A 88 -16.38 -11.42 1.55
C ALA A 88 -16.71 -10.76 0.20
N VAL A 89 -17.88 -11.05 -0.39
CA VAL A 89 -18.32 -10.44 -1.66
C VAL A 89 -19.84 -10.34 -1.65
N SER A 90 -20.39 -9.13 -1.64
CA SER A 90 -21.83 -8.92 -1.74
C SER A 90 -22.37 -9.35 -3.11
N ASP A 91 -23.46 -10.11 -3.06
CA ASP A 91 -24.07 -10.87 -4.14
C ASP A 91 -24.83 -9.95 -5.13
N GLU A 92 -24.17 -9.42 -6.17
CA GLU A 92 -24.85 -8.91 -7.36
C GLU A 92 -24.69 -9.90 -8.53
N ALA A 93 -25.69 -10.76 -8.68
CA ALA A 93 -25.81 -11.78 -9.71
C ALA A 93 -25.56 -11.25 -11.13
N ILE A 94 -24.51 -11.76 -11.79
CA ILE A 94 -24.49 -11.90 -13.24
C ILE A 94 -24.82 -13.37 -13.51
N ALA A 95 -25.92 -13.60 -14.21
CA ALA A 95 -26.43 -14.92 -14.55
C ALA A 95 -25.36 -15.73 -15.29
N THR A 96 -24.96 -16.85 -14.68
CA THR A 96 -24.36 -17.97 -15.40
C THR A 96 -25.35 -18.42 -16.49
N PRO A 97 -24.98 -18.50 -17.77
CA PRO A 97 -25.81 -19.20 -18.73
C PRO A 97 -25.82 -20.67 -18.32
N SER A 98 -26.94 -21.12 -17.77
CA SER A 98 -27.25 -22.54 -17.64
C SER A 98 -27.24 -23.14 -19.05
N PRO A 99 -26.53 -24.24 -19.32
CA PRO A 99 -26.69 -24.95 -20.58
C PRO A 99 -28.13 -25.48 -20.63
N ASP A 100 -28.84 -25.21 -21.72
CA ASP A 100 -30.13 -25.83 -22.01
C ASP A 100 -29.98 -27.36 -22.00
N GLU A 101 -30.74 -28.04 -21.12
CA GLU A 101 -30.86 -29.49 -21.12
C GLU A 101 -31.48 -29.94 -22.44
N THR A 102 -30.64 -30.44 -23.36
CA THR A 102 -31.11 -31.25 -24.48
C THR A 102 -31.12 -32.70 -24.03
N GLU A 103 -32.31 -33.27 -23.84
CA GLU A 103 -32.50 -34.71 -23.72
C GLU A 103 -32.00 -35.40 -25.00
N ALA A 104 -30.91 -36.16 -24.89
CA ALA A 104 -30.53 -37.17 -25.87
C ALA A 104 -29.94 -38.38 -25.12
N GLY A 105 -30.54 -39.54 -25.37
CA GLY A 105 -30.37 -40.75 -24.57
C GLY A 105 -29.00 -41.42 -24.67
N GLY A 106 -28.61 -41.99 -23.54
CA GLY A 106 -28.02 -43.32 -23.41
C GLY A 106 -26.78 -43.64 -24.24
N GLU A 107 -25.61 -43.37 -23.68
CA GLU A 107 -24.51 -44.34 -23.63
C GLU A 107 -23.61 -43.99 -22.44
N SER A 108 -23.38 -44.95 -21.54
CA SER A 108 -22.55 -44.76 -20.35
C SER A 108 -21.10 -44.55 -20.77
N THR A 109 -20.72 -43.30 -20.99
CA THR A 109 -19.32 -42.87 -21.01
C THR A 109 -18.78 -43.02 -19.58
N PRO A 110 -17.57 -43.57 -19.36
CA PRO A 110 -17.02 -43.59 -18.01
C PRO A 110 -16.93 -42.15 -17.52
N THR A 111 -17.51 -41.88 -16.35
CA THR A 111 -17.19 -40.68 -15.57
C THR A 111 -15.66 -40.66 -15.43
N PRO A 112 -14.95 -39.65 -15.98
CA PRO A 112 -13.53 -39.54 -15.68
C PRO A 112 -13.41 -39.44 -14.16
N GLU A 113 -12.67 -40.36 -13.54
CA GLU A 113 -12.19 -40.13 -12.18
C GLU A 113 -11.49 -38.77 -12.17
N PRO A 114 -11.65 -37.95 -11.11
CA PRO A 114 -10.87 -36.74 -10.99
C PRO A 114 -9.40 -37.15 -11.00
N THR A 115 -8.75 -36.95 -12.14
CA THR A 115 -7.30 -36.91 -12.22
C THR A 115 -6.87 -35.92 -11.16
N THR A 116 -5.91 -36.30 -10.33
CA THR A 116 -5.35 -35.45 -9.27
C THR A 116 -4.70 -34.23 -9.93
N SER A 117 -5.51 -33.23 -10.26
CA SER A 117 -5.06 -31.93 -10.72
C SER A 117 -4.38 -31.30 -9.52
N SER A 118 -3.09 -30.97 -9.68
CA SER A 118 -2.37 -30.15 -8.72
C SER A 118 -3.14 -28.83 -8.56
N THR A 119 -3.50 -28.47 -7.33
CA THR A 119 -4.08 -27.16 -7.01
C THR A 119 -3.21 -26.06 -7.63
N VAL A 120 -3.84 -25.13 -8.35
CA VAL A 120 -3.14 -24.02 -9.00
C VAL A 120 -2.61 -23.07 -7.94
N ASP A 121 -1.35 -22.67 -8.01
CA ASP A 121 -0.77 -21.67 -7.13
C ASP A 121 -0.80 -20.28 -7.78
N ILE A 122 -1.48 -19.34 -7.14
CA ILE A 122 -1.69 -17.98 -7.64
C ILE A 122 -1.13 -16.98 -6.64
N HIS A 123 -0.14 -16.19 -7.07
CA HIS A 123 0.38 -15.05 -6.32
C HIS A 123 -0.08 -13.74 -6.95
N ILE A 124 -0.60 -12.83 -6.13
CA ILE A 124 -1.08 -11.51 -6.57
C ILE A 124 -0.31 -10.43 -5.83
N TYR A 125 0.61 -9.76 -6.52
CA TYR A 125 1.33 -8.62 -5.97
C TYR A 125 0.48 -7.36 -6.13
N VAL A 126 0.08 -6.75 -5.02
CA VAL A 126 -0.98 -5.73 -4.99
C VAL A 126 -0.52 -4.44 -4.32
N ASP A 127 -0.77 -3.30 -4.98
CA ASP A 127 -0.68 -1.97 -4.37
C ASP A 127 -2.09 -1.39 -4.30
N TYR A 128 -2.56 -1.08 -3.08
CA TYR A 128 -3.92 -0.62 -2.84
C TYR A 128 -4.26 0.76 -3.42
N LEU A 129 -3.28 1.50 -3.97
CA LEU A 129 -3.52 2.73 -4.73
C LEU A 129 -3.53 2.51 -6.25
N SER A 130 -3.16 1.31 -6.72
CA SER A 130 -3.09 1.05 -8.16
C SER A 130 -4.49 0.85 -8.75
N PRO A 131 -4.92 1.68 -9.73
CA PRO A 131 -6.23 1.51 -10.37
C PRO A 131 -6.39 0.15 -11.05
N ASP A 132 -5.32 -0.32 -11.70
CA ASP A 132 -5.25 -1.62 -12.37
C ASP A 132 -5.50 -2.75 -11.36
N ALA A 133 -5.10 -2.58 -10.09
CA ALA A 133 -5.27 -3.61 -9.08
C ALA A 133 -6.72 -3.68 -8.62
N GLY A 134 -7.38 -2.53 -8.47
CA GLY A 134 -8.82 -2.49 -8.23
C GLY A 134 -9.64 -2.98 -9.42
N GLU A 135 -9.20 -2.71 -10.66
CA GLU A 135 -9.84 -3.24 -11.86
C GLU A 135 -9.80 -4.77 -11.88
N PHE A 136 -8.63 -5.36 -11.65
CA PHE A 136 -8.48 -6.81 -11.55
C PHE A 136 -9.33 -7.41 -10.43
N GLU A 137 -9.29 -6.84 -9.22
CA GLU A 137 -10.08 -7.33 -8.09
C GLU A 137 -11.58 -7.28 -8.38
N ARG A 138 -12.11 -6.15 -8.86
CA ARG A 138 -13.55 -6.02 -9.17
C ARG A 138 -14.01 -7.01 -10.24
N ALA A 139 -13.16 -7.29 -11.23
CA ALA A 139 -13.47 -8.24 -12.28
C ALA A 139 -13.37 -9.70 -11.80
N ASN A 140 -12.36 -10.05 -11.00
CA ASN A 140 -11.95 -11.43 -10.74
C ASN A 140 -12.23 -11.95 -9.31
N ALA A 141 -12.59 -11.09 -8.34
CA ALA A 141 -12.80 -11.48 -6.94
C ALA A 141 -13.70 -12.71 -6.80
N ARG A 142 -14.86 -12.70 -7.46
CA ARG A 142 -15.83 -13.80 -7.37
C ARG A 142 -15.29 -15.14 -7.87
N GLN A 143 -14.57 -15.15 -8.98
CA GLN A 143 -14.01 -16.42 -9.50
C GLN A 143 -12.84 -16.90 -8.63
N LEU A 144 -12.01 -15.99 -8.11
CA LEU A 144 -10.95 -16.34 -7.17
C LEU A 144 -11.54 -16.97 -5.90
N VAL A 145 -12.60 -16.37 -5.34
CA VAL A 145 -13.33 -16.91 -4.19
C VAL A 145 -13.86 -18.32 -4.47
N ASN A 146 -14.46 -18.54 -5.64
CA ASN A 146 -14.96 -19.86 -6.03
C ASN A 146 -13.81 -20.88 -6.13
N TRP A 147 -12.71 -20.53 -6.81
CA TRP A 147 -11.57 -21.44 -6.95
C TRP A 147 -10.89 -21.78 -5.62
N ILE A 148 -10.79 -20.83 -4.70
CA ILE A 148 -10.29 -21.07 -3.35
C ILE A 148 -11.25 -22.00 -2.59
N SER A 149 -12.55 -21.71 -2.64
CA SER A 149 -13.58 -22.49 -1.93
C SER A 149 -13.69 -23.93 -2.43
N GLU A 150 -13.47 -24.15 -3.72
CA GLU A 150 -13.46 -25.47 -4.35
C GLU A 150 -12.12 -26.21 -4.16
N GLY A 151 -11.09 -25.54 -3.61
CA GLY A 151 -9.73 -26.07 -3.50
C GLY A 151 -9.02 -26.21 -4.85
N ALA A 152 -9.53 -25.57 -5.90
CA ALA A 152 -8.97 -25.56 -7.25
C ALA A 152 -7.72 -24.66 -7.34
N ALA A 153 -7.68 -23.59 -6.53
CA ALA A 153 -6.53 -22.70 -6.45
C ALA A 153 -6.17 -22.31 -5.02
N THR A 154 -4.88 -22.14 -4.79
CA THR A 154 -4.30 -21.47 -3.62
C THR A 154 -4.00 -20.04 -4.04
N VAL A 155 -4.53 -19.04 -3.33
CA VAL A 155 -4.32 -17.63 -3.66
C VAL A 155 -3.59 -16.93 -2.52
N THR A 156 -2.44 -16.33 -2.84
CA THR A 156 -1.61 -15.58 -1.92
C THR A 156 -1.48 -14.13 -2.40
N TYR A 157 -1.94 -13.18 -1.59
CA TYR A 157 -1.76 -11.76 -1.87
C TYR A 157 -0.45 -11.27 -1.26
N HIS A 158 0.31 -10.49 -2.02
CA HIS A 158 1.57 -9.87 -1.59
C HIS A 158 1.41 -8.34 -1.60
N PRO A 159 1.05 -7.72 -0.46
CA PRO A 159 0.93 -6.27 -0.38
C PRO A 159 2.27 -5.57 -0.63
N VAL A 160 2.30 -4.68 -1.62
CA VAL A 160 3.44 -3.88 -2.03
C VAL A 160 3.06 -2.41 -2.12
N ALA A 161 4.06 -1.52 -2.22
CA ALA A 161 3.87 -0.08 -2.11
C ALA A 161 4.57 0.72 -3.23
N LEU A 162 4.40 0.30 -4.48
CA LEU A 162 4.96 0.93 -5.68
C LEU A 162 4.52 2.40 -5.88
N LEU A 163 3.28 2.73 -5.51
CA LEU A 163 2.66 4.04 -5.71
C LEU A 163 2.79 4.96 -4.48
N THR A 164 3.68 4.66 -3.54
CA THR A 164 3.92 5.46 -2.33
C THR A 164 4.17 6.95 -2.63
N ALA A 165 4.87 7.26 -3.72
CA ALA A 165 5.16 8.64 -4.13
C ALA A 165 3.94 9.37 -4.71
N SER A 166 2.94 8.62 -5.19
CA SER A 166 1.71 9.11 -5.82
C SER A 166 0.56 9.30 -4.82
N SER A 167 0.83 9.31 -3.51
CA SER A 167 -0.20 9.47 -2.45
C SER A 167 -0.22 10.87 -1.82
N ASN A 168 -0.04 11.94 -2.59
CA ASN A 168 0.00 13.34 -2.10
C ASN A 168 0.89 13.59 -0.85
N GLY A 169 1.96 12.80 -0.67
CA GLY A 169 2.84 12.87 0.49
C GLY A 169 2.39 12.12 1.75
N THR A 170 1.17 11.56 1.78
CA THR A 170 0.65 10.76 2.89
C THR A 170 1.15 9.32 2.90
N LYS A 171 1.72 8.85 1.78
CA LYS A 171 2.24 7.48 1.59
C LYS A 171 1.17 6.39 1.77
N TYR A 172 -0.05 6.65 1.29
CA TYR A 172 -1.18 5.72 1.39
C TYR A 172 -0.84 4.28 0.95
N SER A 173 -0.18 4.05 -0.19
CA SER A 173 0.20 2.69 -0.63
C SER A 173 1.01 1.93 0.44
N LEU A 174 1.94 2.61 1.10
CA LEU A 174 2.78 2.00 2.12
C LEU A 174 2.00 1.72 3.41
N ARG A 175 1.12 2.65 3.83
CA ARG A 175 0.30 2.50 5.03
C ARG A 175 -0.77 1.43 4.87
N SER A 176 -1.41 1.35 3.70
CA SER A 176 -2.40 0.32 3.38
C SER A 176 -1.79 -1.08 3.29
N ALA A 177 -0.61 -1.24 2.66
CA ALA A 177 0.12 -2.50 2.68
C ALA A 177 0.49 -2.96 4.10
N ALA A 178 0.89 -2.03 4.97
CA ALA A 178 1.12 -2.32 6.39
C ALA A 178 -0.18 -2.66 7.14
N ALA A 179 -1.29 -2.00 6.81
CA ALA A 179 -2.58 -2.28 7.42
C ALA A 179 -3.10 -3.67 7.05
N ALA A 180 -2.94 -4.09 5.79
CA ALA A 180 -3.19 -5.45 5.34
C ALA A 180 -2.41 -6.47 6.19
N ALA A 181 -1.15 -6.18 6.49
CA ALA A 181 -0.35 -7.02 7.38
C ALA A 181 -0.84 -7.07 8.83
N CYS A 182 -1.36 -5.95 9.36
CA CYS A 182 -1.99 -5.92 10.67
C CYS A 182 -3.24 -6.80 10.73
N VAL A 183 -4.10 -6.72 9.69
CA VAL A 183 -5.30 -7.55 9.60
C VAL A 183 -4.91 -9.03 9.49
N ALA A 184 -3.99 -9.38 8.60
CA ALA A 184 -3.52 -10.76 8.47
C ALA A 184 -2.91 -11.33 9.75
N THR A 185 -2.16 -10.52 10.51
CA THR A 185 -1.52 -10.98 11.76
C THR A 185 -2.53 -11.21 12.88
N HIS A 186 -3.54 -10.34 12.99
CA HIS A 186 -4.44 -10.32 14.15
C HIS A 186 -5.84 -10.85 13.86
N SER A 187 -6.24 -10.98 12.60
CA SER A 187 -7.56 -11.43 12.13
C SER A 187 -7.45 -12.00 10.70
N PRO A 188 -6.65 -13.06 10.50
CA PRO A 188 -6.35 -13.60 9.17
C PRO A 188 -7.62 -13.97 8.38
N GLU A 189 -8.67 -14.41 9.05
CA GLU A 189 -9.96 -14.79 8.44
C GLU A 189 -10.69 -13.60 7.80
N GLN A 190 -10.37 -12.39 8.22
CA GLN A 190 -10.96 -11.14 7.70
C GLN A 190 -10.05 -10.42 6.71
N PHE A 191 -8.86 -10.95 6.44
CA PHE A 191 -7.92 -10.34 5.51
C PHE A 191 -8.53 -10.18 4.12
N TYR A 192 -9.17 -11.22 3.57
CA TYR A 192 -9.68 -11.16 2.21
C TYR A 192 -10.78 -10.11 2.05
N ALA A 193 -11.72 -10.01 3.00
CA ALA A 193 -12.74 -8.96 2.99
C ALA A 193 -12.13 -7.56 3.08
N PHE A 194 -11.13 -7.36 3.95
CA PHE A 194 -10.42 -6.08 4.04
C PHE A 194 -9.65 -5.73 2.75
N ASN A 195 -8.98 -6.71 2.17
CA ASN A 195 -8.27 -6.58 0.90
C ASN A 195 -9.23 -6.17 -0.23
N HIS A 196 -10.38 -6.85 -0.31
CA HIS A 196 -11.43 -6.56 -1.28
C HIS A 196 -11.96 -5.13 -1.12
N ASP A 197 -12.35 -4.73 0.09
CA ASP A 197 -12.88 -3.38 0.38
C ASP A 197 -11.89 -2.28 -0.04
N LEU A 198 -10.59 -2.45 0.23
CA LEU A 198 -9.57 -1.46 -0.15
C LEU A 198 -9.36 -1.35 -1.67
N LEU A 199 -9.62 -2.41 -2.42
CA LEU A 199 -9.44 -2.47 -3.88
C LEU A 199 -10.73 -2.11 -4.64
N ASP A 200 -11.90 -2.33 -4.03
CA ASP A 200 -13.18 -1.91 -4.56
C ASP A 200 -13.38 -0.40 -4.39
N ASP A 201 -13.21 0.12 -3.16
CA ASP A 201 -13.36 1.55 -2.82
C ASP A 201 -11.99 2.25 -2.72
N GLN A 202 -11.27 2.32 -3.84
CA GLN A 202 -9.95 2.93 -3.88
C GLN A 202 -10.00 4.46 -3.84
N PRO A 203 -9.09 5.11 -3.09
CA PRO A 203 -8.86 6.53 -3.27
C PRO A 203 -8.23 6.81 -4.64
N GLU A 204 -8.53 7.98 -5.21
CA GLU A 204 -7.91 8.41 -6.46
C GLU A 204 -6.39 8.61 -6.29
N VAL A 205 -5.62 8.26 -7.34
CA VAL A 205 -4.18 8.52 -7.39
C VAL A 205 -3.91 10.02 -7.27
N ASN A 206 -2.85 10.40 -6.57
CA ASN A 206 -2.47 11.77 -6.22
C ASN A 206 -3.39 12.46 -5.20
N THR A 207 -4.22 11.70 -4.48
CA THR A 207 -4.94 12.18 -3.30
C THR A 207 -4.31 11.68 -2.00
N ASP A 208 -4.84 12.15 -0.86
CA ASP A 208 -4.35 11.76 0.47
C ASP A 208 -4.59 10.29 0.78
N GLY A 209 -5.56 9.64 0.13
CA GLY A 209 -6.03 8.32 0.52
C GLY A 209 -6.66 8.29 1.91
N PHE A 210 -6.92 7.07 2.42
CA PHE A 210 -7.46 6.91 3.77
C PHE A 210 -6.41 7.21 4.84
N SER A 211 -6.82 7.86 5.93
CA SER A 211 -5.99 7.99 7.15
C SER A 211 -5.82 6.64 7.86
N ASP A 212 -4.92 6.56 8.83
CA ASP A 212 -4.73 5.32 9.61
C ASP A 212 -5.97 4.98 10.42
N GLU A 213 -6.67 5.99 10.94
CA GLU A 213 -7.95 5.81 11.64
C GLU A 213 -9.02 5.26 10.70
N GLN A 214 -9.09 5.77 9.46
CA GLN A 214 -10.03 5.28 8.45
C GLN A 214 -9.70 3.84 8.02
N LEU A 215 -8.42 3.52 7.81
CA LEU A 215 -7.97 2.14 7.54
C LEU A 215 -8.35 1.19 8.69
N ALA A 216 -8.19 1.64 9.94
CA ALA A 216 -8.60 0.87 11.10
C ALA A 216 -10.12 0.72 11.24
N ASP A 217 -10.89 1.74 10.84
CA ASP A 217 -12.35 1.68 10.81
C ASP A 217 -12.84 0.67 9.75
N ILE A 218 -12.25 0.67 8.55
CA ILE A 218 -12.52 -0.31 7.49
C ILE A 218 -12.19 -1.73 7.99
N ALA A 219 -11.01 -1.92 8.59
CA ALA A 219 -10.61 -3.21 9.18
C ALA A 219 -11.52 -3.67 10.34
N GLY A 220 -12.12 -2.74 11.07
CA GLY A 220 -13.13 -3.04 12.08
C GLY A 220 -14.48 -3.43 11.48
N ALA A 221 -14.86 -2.81 10.35
CA ALA A 221 -16.14 -3.01 9.69
C ALA A 221 -16.30 -4.43 9.10
N VAL A 222 -15.20 -5.07 8.68
CA VAL A 222 -15.21 -6.46 8.20
C VAL A 222 -15.43 -7.51 9.30
N GLY A 223 -15.55 -7.09 10.57
CA GLY A 223 -15.98 -7.97 11.66
C GLY A 223 -14.86 -8.75 12.37
N SER A 224 -13.69 -8.13 12.56
CA SER A 224 -12.57 -8.71 13.32
C SER A 224 -12.95 -9.02 14.78
N ASP A 225 -12.61 -10.20 15.30
CA ASP A 225 -12.73 -10.51 16.74
C ASP A 225 -11.67 -9.78 17.60
N ASN A 226 -10.61 -9.28 16.95
CA ASN A 226 -9.46 -8.62 17.57
C ASN A 226 -9.36 -7.13 17.20
N VAL A 227 -10.51 -6.45 17.00
CA VAL A 227 -10.58 -5.05 16.51
C VAL A 227 -9.59 -4.11 17.21
N LYS A 228 -9.42 -4.23 18.53
CA LYS A 228 -8.51 -3.35 19.29
C LYS A 228 -7.04 -3.54 18.91
N SER A 229 -6.62 -4.79 18.73
CA SER A 229 -5.24 -5.12 18.33
C SER A 229 -4.99 -4.70 16.88
N VAL A 230 -5.94 -4.99 15.99
CA VAL A 230 -5.91 -4.56 14.59
C VAL A 230 -5.80 -3.04 14.51
N ARG A 231 -6.68 -2.31 15.20
CA ARG A 231 -6.69 -0.85 15.23
C ARG A 231 -5.36 -0.29 15.73
N SER A 232 -4.86 -0.76 16.88
CA SER A 232 -3.59 -0.26 17.42
C SER A 232 -2.45 -0.50 16.44
N CYS A 233 -2.36 -1.69 15.86
CA CYS A 233 -1.32 -2.03 14.87
C CYS A 233 -1.34 -1.07 13.67
N ILE A 234 -2.52 -0.75 13.14
CA ILE A 234 -2.69 0.17 12.02
C ILE A 234 -2.33 1.61 12.42
N GLU A 235 -2.90 2.12 13.50
CA GLU A 235 -2.67 3.50 13.98
C GLU A 235 -1.21 3.73 14.43
N ASP A 236 -0.56 2.71 14.98
CA ASP A 236 0.85 2.75 15.38
C ASP A 236 1.83 2.52 14.22
N GLN A 237 1.31 2.19 13.03
CA GLN A 237 2.05 1.90 11.79
C GLN A 237 3.07 0.78 11.94
N ASP A 238 2.71 -0.27 12.68
CA ASP A 238 3.64 -1.30 13.16
C ASP A 238 4.39 -2.03 12.04
N TYR A 239 3.76 -2.22 10.87
CA TYR A 239 4.33 -2.94 9.73
C TYR A 239 4.76 -2.07 8.55
N VAL A 240 4.84 -0.74 8.69
CA VAL A 240 5.26 0.15 7.59
C VAL A 240 6.67 -0.16 7.09
N THR A 241 7.61 -0.45 7.98
CA THR A 241 8.96 -0.81 7.55
C THR A 241 8.99 -2.20 6.90
N TRP A 242 8.20 -3.16 7.39
CA TRP A 242 8.04 -4.46 6.72
C TRP A 242 7.50 -4.28 5.29
N ALA A 243 6.43 -3.50 5.10
CA ALA A 243 5.82 -3.29 3.79
C ALA A 243 6.80 -2.66 2.79
N LYS A 244 7.65 -1.73 3.27
CA LYS A 244 8.74 -1.16 2.47
C LYS A 244 9.74 -2.23 2.05
N ASP A 245 10.21 -3.04 2.99
CA ASP A 245 11.23 -4.05 2.74
C ASP A 245 10.69 -5.20 1.86
N ALA A 246 9.42 -5.59 2.03
CA ALA A 246 8.71 -6.54 1.18
C ALA A 246 8.61 -6.02 -0.26
N THR A 247 8.26 -4.75 -0.43
CA THR A 247 8.26 -4.10 -1.75
C THR A 247 9.65 -4.12 -2.39
N SER A 248 10.71 -3.83 -1.62
CA SER A 248 12.09 -3.91 -2.12
C SER A 248 12.47 -5.33 -2.55
N ARG A 249 12.13 -6.35 -1.75
CA ARG A 249 12.38 -7.76 -2.12
C ARG A 249 11.65 -8.15 -3.40
N ALA A 250 10.39 -7.75 -3.56
CA ALA A 250 9.63 -8.04 -4.78
C ALA A 250 10.24 -7.37 -6.03
N LEU A 251 10.76 -6.15 -5.89
CA LEU A 251 11.45 -5.43 -6.98
C LEU A 251 12.82 -6.04 -7.34
N GLU A 252 13.49 -6.69 -6.39
CA GLU A 252 14.76 -7.38 -6.60
C GLU A 252 14.56 -8.80 -7.16
N GLY A 253 13.48 -9.46 -6.73
CA GLY A 253 13.11 -10.83 -7.07
C GLY A 253 14.13 -11.90 -6.63
N PRO A 254 13.96 -13.15 -7.10
CA PRO A 254 12.81 -13.62 -7.88
C PRO A 254 11.51 -13.58 -7.07
N LEU A 255 10.38 -13.40 -7.75
CA LEU A 255 9.06 -13.47 -7.14
C LEU A 255 8.70 -14.90 -6.74
N VAL A 256 7.90 -15.03 -5.69
CA VAL A 256 7.44 -16.33 -5.17
C VAL A 256 6.69 -17.08 -6.28
N GLY A 257 6.96 -18.38 -6.37
CA GLY A 257 6.43 -19.24 -7.42
C GLY A 257 7.19 -19.17 -8.74
N SER A 258 8.13 -18.24 -8.94
CA SER A 258 8.87 -18.06 -10.19
C SER A 258 10.39 -18.17 -10.02
N ASP A 259 11.10 -18.47 -11.11
CA ASP A 259 12.56 -18.58 -11.09
C ASP A 259 13.28 -17.24 -11.41
N ASP A 260 12.63 -16.34 -12.15
CA ASP A 260 13.27 -15.16 -12.73
C ASP A 260 12.40 -13.89 -12.77
N LEU A 261 11.12 -13.97 -12.40
CA LEU A 261 10.26 -12.80 -12.43
C LEU A 261 10.65 -11.81 -11.34
N VAL A 262 10.51 -10.53 -11.65
CA VAL A 262 10.65 -9.41 -10.72
C VAL A 262 9.40 -8.55 -10.82
N LEU A 263 9.03 -7.88 -9.73
CA LEU A 263 7.88 -7.00 -9.74
C LEU A 263 8.13 -5.79 -10.66
N THR A 264 7.23 -5.55 -11.60
CA THR A 264 7.33 -4.41 -12.54
C THR A 264 6.10 -3.51 -12.57
N ALA A 265 4.96 -4.02 -12.13
CA ALA A 265 3.68 -3.31 -12.04
C ALA A 265 2.84 -3.86 -10.88
N ALA A 266 1.77 -3.15 -10.52
CA ALA A 266 0.75 -3.65 -9.60
C ALA A 266 -0.63 -3.48 -10.28
N PRO A 267 -1.44 -4.53 -10.42
CA PRO A 267 -1.17 -5.86 -9.93
C PRO A 267 -0.15 -6.56 -10.83
N MET A 268 0.58 -7.50 -10.27
CA MET A 268 1.27 -8.52 -11.04
C MET A 268 0.78 -9.88 -10.55
N ILE A 269 0.20 -10.66 -11.45
CA ILE A 269 -0.38 -11.96 -11.14
C ILE A 269 0.56 -13.02 -11.68
N VAL A 270 1.02 -13.92 -10.81
CA VAL A 270 1.89 -15.05 -11.14
C VAL A 270 1.13 -16.34 -10.85
N VAL A 271 0.94 -17.18 -11.87
CA VAL A 271 0.21 -18.45 -11.78
C VAL A 271 1.20 -19.57 -12.08
N ASN A 272 1.44 -20.48 -11.13
CA ASN A 272 2.46 -21.55 -11.21
C ASN A 272 3.81 -21.06 -11.79
N GLY A 273 4.21 -19.84 -11.43
CA GLY A 273 5.47 -19.22 -11.88
C GLY A 273 5.41 -18.44 -13.18
N GLU A 274 4.29 -18.41 -13.89
CA GLU A 274 4.12 -17.64 -15.11
C GLU A 274 3.30 -16.36 -14.89
N ALA A 275 3.77 -15.24 -15.43
CA ALA A 275 3.10 -13.95 -15.29
C ALA A 275 1.89 -13.84 -16.23
N TYR A 276 0.74 -13.45 -15.69
CA TYR A 276 -0.40 -13.04 -16.51
C TYR A 276 -0.16 -11.65 -17.09
N VAL A 277 -0.28 -11.51 -18.41
CA VAL A 277 -0.08 -10.25 -19.17
C VAL A 277 -1.29 -9.85 -19.99
N GLY A 278 -2.45 -10.45 -19.71
CA GLY A 278 -3.70 -10.25 -20.43
C GLY A 278 -4.55 -9.09 -19.90
N ALA A 279 -5.80 -9.03 -20.33
CA ALA A 279 -6.77 -8.03 -19.90
C ALA A 279 -7.19 -8.24 -18.43
N LEU A 280 -6.95 -7.24 -17.57
CA LEU A 280 -7.26 -7.32 -16.14
C LEU A 280 -8.77 -7.33 -15.86
N ASP A 281 -9.57 -6.80 -16.78
CA ASP A 281 -11.03 -6.68 -16.71
C ASP A 281 -11.78 -7.81 -17.46
N ASP A 282 -11.08 -8.82 -17.98
CA ASP A 282 -11.68 -10.00 -18.64
C ASP A 282 -11.47 -11.28 -17.81
N PRO A 283 -12.45 -11.65 -16.96
CA PRO A 283 -12.33 -12.84 -16.12
C PRO A 283 -12.30 -14.16 -16.91
N SER A 284 -12.86 -14.17 -18.13
CA SER A 284 -12.83 -15.35 -19.00
C SER A 284 -11.44 -15.56 -19.59
N GLU A 285 -10.78 -14.49 -20.00
CA GLU A 285 -9.39 -14.54 -20.46
C GLU A 285 -8.45 -14.99 -19.34
N PHE A 286 -8.58 -14.42 -18.14
CA PHE A 286 -7.77 -14.84 -16.99
C PHE A 286 -8.01 -16.32 -16.64
N SER A 287 -9.26 -16.79 -16.68
CA SER A 287 -9.59 -18.21 -16.48
C SER A 287 -8.93 -19.13 -17.51
N GLN A 288 -8.92 -18.72 -18.78
CA GLN A 288 -8.26 -19.51 -19.84
C GLN A 288 -6.75 -19.58 -19.65
N PHE A 289 -6.12 -18.48 -19.22
CA PHE A 289 -4.71 -18.46 -18.89
C PHE A 289 -4.40 -19.43 -17.74
N VAL A 290 -5.16 -19.35 -16.64
CA VAL A 290 -5.01 -20.26 -15.49
C VAL A 290 -5.13 -21.72 -15.91
N LEU A 291 -6.12 -22.08 -16.72
CA LEU A 291 -6.31 -23.44 -17.21
C LEU A 291 -5.17 -23.92 -18.10
N THR A 292 -4.63 -23.04 -18.95
CA THR A 292 -3.50 -23.35 -19.84
C THR A 292 -2.25 -23.65 -19.01
N VAL A 293 -1.91 -22.76 -18.07
CA VAL A 293 -0.76 -22.91 -17.19
C VAL A 293 -0.89 -24.15 -16.28
N ALA A 294 -2.09 -24.41 -15.75
CA ALA A 294 -2.35 -25.61 -14.95
C ALA A 294 -2.17 -26.91 -15.78
N SER A 295 -2.59 -26.89 -17.05
CA SER A 295 -2.42 -28.03 -17.95
C SER A 295 -0.96 -28.28 -18.29
N ASP A 296 -0.20 -27.23 -18.59
CA ASP A 296 1.24 -27.34 -18.89
C ASP A 296 2.03 -27.88 -17.68
N ALA A 297 1.72 -27.41 -16.47
CA ALA A 297 2.30 -27.92 -15.24
C ALA A 297 2.00 -29.43 -15.04
N TYR A 298 0.76 -29.85 -15.29
CA TYR A 298 0.38 -31.26 -15.23
C TYR A 298 1.22 -32.11 -16.18
N TYR A 299 1.31 -31.72 -17.47
CA TYR A 299 2.08 -32.48 -18.46
C TYR A 299 3.60 -32.42 -18.26
N ALA A 300 4.14 -31.38 -17.62
CA ALA A 300 5.56 -31.31 -17.29
C ALA A 300 5.96 -32.33 -16.20
N THR A 301 5.04 -32.67 -15.28
CA THR A 301 5.29 -33.64 -14.21
C THR A 301 5.07 -35.09 -14.62
N GLU A 302 4.22 -35.33 -15.62
CA GLU A 302 4.05 -36.66 -16.21
C GLU A 302 5.16 -36.95 -17.24
N SER A 303 6.33 -37.43 -16.76
CA SER A 303 7.32 -38.05 -17.67
C SER A 303 6.67 -39.17 -18.50
N PRO A 304 6.81 -39.18 -19.84
CA PRO A 304 6.23 -40.24 -20.64
C PRO A 304 6.84 -41.58 -20.22
N THR A 305 5.98 -42.53 -19.83
CA THR A 305 6.38 -43.91 -19.56
C THR A 305 7.13 -44.43 -20.79
N PRO A 306 8.36 -44.98 -20.64
CA PRO A 306 9.13 -45.41 -21.80
C PRO A 306 8.35 -46.49 -22.55
N THR A 307 8.14 -46.26 -23.85
CA THR A 307 7.57 -47.25 -24.77
C THR A 307 8.30 -48.59 -24.58
N PRO A 308 7.60 -49.71 -24.30
CA PRO A 308 8.25 -51.00 -24.12
C PRO A 308 9.05 -51.34 -25.38
N ALA A 309 10.35 -51.53 -25.23
CA ALA A 309 11.24 -51.92 -26.31
C ALA A 309 10.75 -53.24 -26.93
N PRO A 310 10.68 -53.37 -28.27
CA PRO A 310 10.25 -54.61 -28.89
C PRO A 310 11.22 -55.73 -28.48
N SER A 311 10.68 -56.80 -27.88
CA SER A 311 11.46 -58.00 -27.55
C SER A 311 12.12 -58.55 -28.82
N PRO A 312 13.42 -58.88 -28.79
CA PRO A 312 14.07 -59.50 -29.93
C PRO A 312 13.48 -60.90 -30.15
N SER A 313 12.83 -61.10 -31.30
CA SER A 313 12.43 -62.43 -31.77
C SER A 313 13.69 -63.29 -31.92
N THR A 314 13.88 -64.25 -31.02
CA THR A 314 14.85 -65.33 -31.20
C THR A 314 14.22 -66.41 -32.08
N THR A 315 14.69 -66.52 -33.32
CA THR A 315 14.49 -67.69 -34.19
C THR A 315 15.88 -68.27 -34.48
N PRO A 316 16.09 -69.57 -34.22
CA PRO A 316 15.92 -70.59 -35.26
C PRO A 316 14.96 -71.71 -34.87
#